data_AF-A0A7S1TW62-F1
#
_entry.id   AF-A0A7S1TW62-F1
#
_cell.length_a   1.000
_cell.length_b   1.000
_cell.length_c   1.000
_cell.angle_alpha   90.00
_cell.angle_beta   90.00
_cell.angle_gamma   90.00
#
_symmetry.space_group_name_H-M   'P 1'
#
loop_
_entity.id
_entity.type
_entity.pdbx_description
1 polymer ?
#
loop_
_entity_poly.entity_id
_entity_poly.type
_entity_poly.pdbx_seq_one_letter_code
_entity_poly.pdbx_strand_id
1 'polypeptide(L)'
;MYSECADCPSRGFPGSNPWSAPGTASSLDFEMPPGILGVCGASPAADINYNTPSPFGVFGAAPTIAYAPGEVIDVAWCVAADHGGIPQYRLCADEGLVSKVTTPGYAPSLQELEALEACFQAGLLRCDAVDGQDCGQVQDCAAHPDWEACADPGEYLHCFDENGTGEKAWACVNTDETCAHGKIQRNKLKIPEDFPPSNHTILSFRWDTYENNEVFVGCADVSIGVAAAGTAPPNPPPTPQPTGAPDFATPEPTEPAGAAEGLCCFWTDTGDACDCKSPAAPDEWCAASEERCVGCGGDWCDGGGGGSPVPAPVPAPVPAPVPAPVPAPV
;
A
#
# COMPACT_ATOMS: atom_id res chain seq x y z
N MET A 1 -13.36 -9.31 -4.90
CA MET A 1 -14.08 -10.27 -4.05
C MET A 1 -15.37 -9.65 -3.54
N TYR A 2 -16.42 -10.47 -3.46
CA TYR A 2 -17.84 -10.10 -3.59
C TYR A 2 -18.36 -9.12 -2.53
N SER A 3 -19.09 -8.09 -2.98
CA SER A 3 -20.04 -7.37 -2.14
C SER A 3 -21.21 -8.31 -1.84
N GLU A 4 -21.07 -9.17 -0.83
CA GLU A 4 -22.16 -10.05 -0.38
C GLU A 4 -23.13 -9.28 0.51
N CYS A 5 -23.86 -8.33 -0.08
CA CYS A 5 -25.20 -8.09 0.43
C CYS A 5 -26.03 -9.33 0.10
N ALA A 6 -26.57 -9.99 1.13
CA ALA A 6 -27.25 -11.29 1.05
C ALA A 6 -28.40 -11.34 0.01
N ASP A 7 -28.93 -10.18 -0.38
CA ASP A 7 -30.03 -10.01 -1.33
C ASP A 7 -29.64 -9.25 -2.61
N CYS A 8 -28.35 -8.98 -2.81
CA CYS A 8 -27.92 -8.30 -4.02
C CYS A 8 -27.86 -9.27 -5.20
N PRO A 9 -28.57 -8.99 -6.31
CA PRO A 9 -28.56 -9.87 -7.47
C PRO A 9 -27.13 -10.07 -7.99
N SER A 10 -26.80 -11.29 -8.43
CA SER A 10 -25.51 -11.60 -9.07
C SER A 10 -25.29 -10.66 -10.27
N ARG A 11 -24.19 -9.90 -10.22
CA ARG A 11 -23.92 -8.71 -11.04
C ARG A 11 -22.97 -9.12 -12.17
N GLY A 12 -23.49 -9.23 -13.39
CA GLY A 12 -22.71 -9.62 -14.57
C GLY A 12 -21.58 -8.64 -14.86
N PHE A 13 -20.47 -9.12 -15.43
CA PHE A 13 -19.40 -8.29 -15.96
C PHE A 13 -19.59 -8.09 -17.48
N PRO A 14 -19.62 -6.85 -17.98
CA PRO A 14 -19.63 -5.57 -17.24
C PRO A 14 -21.03 -5.19 -16.70
N GLY A 15 -21.09 -4.50 -15.55
CA GLY A 15 -22.37 -4.04 -14.97
C GLY A 15 -22.17 -3.11 -13.76
N SER A 16 -23.10 -2.17 -13.56
CA SER A 16 -23.09 -1.20 -12.46
C SER A 16 -23.44 -1.86 -11.12
N ASN A 17 -22.63 -1.65 -10.10
CA ASN A 17 -22.74 -2.33 -8.81
C ASN A 17 -23.48 -1.48 -7.76
N PRO A 18 -24.63 -1.94 -7.21
CA PRO A 18 -25.21 -1.32 -6.02
C PRO A 18 -24.20 -1.23 -4.88
N TRP A 19 -23.82 -0.01 -4.53
CA TRP A 19 -22.98 0.26 -3.38
C TRP A 19 -23.82 0.28 -2.12
N SER A 20 -23.47 -0.59 -1.18
CA SER A 20 -23.83 -0.40 0.23
C SER A 20 -23.20 0.92 0.73
N ALA A 21 -23.61 1.39 1.91
CA ALA A 21 -23.01 2.58 2.50
C ALA A 21 -21.49 2.41 2.51
N PRO A 22 -20.71 3.47 2.26
CA PRO A 22 -19.26 3.38 2.19
C PRO A 22 -18.74 2.55 3.37
N GLY A 23 -18.11 1.40 3.07
CA GLY A 23 -17.47 0.57 4.08
C GLY A 23 -18.31 -0.55 4.70
N THR A 24 -19.55 -0.75 4.26
CA THR A 24 -20.43 -1.77 4.84
C THR A 24 -20.41 -3.12 4.11
N ALA A 25 -19.71 -3.25 2.98
CA ALA A 25 -19.55 -4.55 2.34
C ALA A 25 -18.65 -5.47 3.19
N SER A 26 -19.10 -6.70 3.43
CA SER A 26 -18.35 -7.70 4.19
C SER A 26 -17.20 -8.25 3.36
N SER A 27 -15.99 -7.72 3.58
CA SER A 27 -14.77 -8.18 2.92
C SER A 27 -13.70 -8.67 3.89
N LEU A 28 -13.91 -8.50 5.20
CA LEU A 28 -12.89 -8.75 6.23
C LEU A 28 -12.48 -10.21 6.34
N ASP A 29 -13.47 -11.11 6.28
CA ASP A 29 -13.32 -12.56 6.45
C ASP A 29 -12.80 -13.25 5.19
N PHE A 30 -12.50 -12.49 4.14
CA PHE A 30 -11.91 -13.06 2.95
C PHE A 30 -10.53 -13.62 3.27
N GLU A 31 -10.48 -14.95 3.41
CA GLU A 31 -9.25 -15.71 3.57
C GLU A 31 -8.44 -15.69 2.26
N MET A 32 -7.25 -15.15 2.34
CA MET A 32 -6.23 -15.28 1.32
C MET A 32 -4.90 -15.58 2.00
N PRO A 33 -4.18 -16.67 1.66
CA PRO A 33 -2.84 -16.90 2.19
C PRO A 33 -2.01 -15.60 2.09
N PRO A 34 -1.33 -15.13 3.16
CA PRO A 34 -1.11 -15.77 4.47
C PRO A 34 -2.14 -15.44 5.57
N GLY A 35 -3.24 -14.75 5.28
CA GLY A 35 -4.17 -14.29 6.32
C GLY A 35 -5.58 -14.02 5.83
N ILE A 36 -6.22 -13.02 6.44
CA ILE A 36 -7.51 -12.50 6.02
C ILE A 36 -7.32 -11.07 5.53
N LEU A 37 -8.14 -10.62 4.59
CA LEU A 37 -8.03 -9.27 4.05
C LEU A 37 -8.02 -8.22 5.18
N GLY A 38 -8.93 -8.34 6.15
CA GLY A 38 -8.98 -7.46 7.31
C GLY A 38 -9.07 -5.98 6.94
N VAL A 39 -8.56 -5.11 7.81
CA VAL A 39 -8.66 -3.65 7.69
C VAL A 39 -7.46 -3.02 6.98
N CYS A 40 -6.32 -3.72 6.95
CA CYS A 40 -5.07 -3.24 6.36
C CYS A 40 -4.60 -4.03 5.13
N GLY A 41 -5.29 -5.14 4.81
CA GLY A 41 -5.01 -5.95 3.64
C GLY A 41 -4.15 -7.18 3.91
N ALA A 42 -4.23 -8.12 2.99
CA ALA A 42 -3.31 -9.24 2.85
C ALA A 42 -2.95 -9.37 1.37
N SER A 43 -1.70 -9.69 1.07
CA SER A 43 -1.20 -9.87 -0.29
C SER A 43 -0.69 -11.30 -0.47
N PRO A 44 -1.41 -12.15 -1.22
CA PRO A 44 -0.97 -13.51 -1.51
C PRO A 44 0.25 -13.56 -2.42
N ALA A 45 0.35 -12.59 -3.34
CA ALA A 45 1.51 -12.48 -4.22
C ALA A 45 2.79 -12.20 -3.42
N ALA A 46 2.66 -11.50 -2.29
CA ALA A 46 3.77 -11.09 -1.45
C ALA A 46 3.96 -11.98 -0.20
N ASP A 47 3.06 -12.96 0.01
CA ASP A 47 2.95 -13.72 1.26
C ASP A 47 2.96 -12.83 2.53
N ILE A 48 2.25 -11.70 2.49
CA ILE A 48 2.18 -10.73 3.60
C ILE A 48 0.76 -10.54 4.13
N ASN A 49 0.63 -10.50 5.45
CA ASN A 49 -0.55 -9.99 6.15
C ASN A 49 -0.24 -8.61 6.77
N TYR A 50 -0.82 -7.54 6.22
CA TYR A 50 -0.60 -6.17 6.69
C TYR A 50 -1.42 -5.82 7.95
N ASN A 51 -2.27 -6.72 8.43
CA ASN A 51 -2.98 -6.57 9.71
C ASN A 51 -2.09 -6.89 10.93
N THR A 52 -0.81 -7.18 10.73
CA THR A 52 0.16 -7.40 11.80
C THR A 52 1.44 -6.66 11.45
N PRO A 53 2.07 -5.94 12.40
CA PRO A 53 3.34 -5.27 12.12
C PRO A 53 4.38 -6.25 11.61
N SER A 54 5.19 -5.80 10.64
CA SER A 54 6.22 -6.62 10.04
C SER A 54 7.15 -7.17 11.13
N PRO A 55 7.46 -8.48 11.15
CA PRO A 55 8.41 -9.05 12.10
C PRO A 55 9.84 -8.49 11.92
N PHE A 56 10.11 -7.89 10.76
CA PHE A 56 11.38 -7.23 10.43
C PHE A 56 11.37 -5.71 10.66
N GLY A 57 10.26 -5.16 11.18
CA GLY A 57 10.13 -3.74 11.48
C GLY A 57 9.97 -2.82 10.27
N VAL A 58 9.55 -3.36 9.12
CA VAL A 58 9.40 -2.61 7.85
C VAL A 58 8.17 -1.70 7.87
N PHE A 59 7.08 -2.16 8.48
CA PHE A 59 5.80 -1.46 8.59
C PHE A 59 5.11 -1.82 9.92
N GLY A 60 4.15 -1.00 10.37
CA GLY A 60 3.34 -1.26 11.56
C GLY A 60 4.04 -1.02 12.91
N ALA A 61 5.34 -0.70 12.92
CA ALA A 61 6.11 -0.61 14.17
C ALA A 61 6.04 0.78 14.84
N ALA A 62 5.75 1.84 14.09
CA ALA A 62 5.69 3.20 14.57
C ALA A 62 4.93 4.10 13.59
N PRO A 63 4.33 5.21 14.06
CA PRO A 63 3.76 6.22 13.18
C PRO A 63 4.81 6.84 12.26
N THR A 64 4.47 7.03 10.99
CA THR A 64 5.34 7.65 9.99
C THR A 64 5.10 9.15 9.84
N ILE A 65 3.94 9.61 10.30
CA ILE A 65 3.49 11.01 10.22
C ILE A 65 2.64 11.37 11.45
N ALA A 66 2.60 12.67 11.77
CA ALA A 66 1.82 13.22 12.86
C ALA A 66 0.83 14.26 12.34
N TYR A 67 -0.40 14.21 12.83
CA TYR A 67 -1.44 15.18 12.53
C TYR A 67 -1.99 15.82 13.81
N ALA A 68 -2.52 17.03 13.70
CA ALA A 68 -3.30 17.66 14.75
C ALA A 68 -4.80 17.33 14.61
N PRO A 69 -5.56 17.25 15.71
CA PRO A 69 -7.01 17.27 15.65
C PRO A 69 -7.51 18.52 14.91
N GLY A 70 -8.48 18.35 14.01
CA GLY A 70 -9.00 19.42 13.16
C GLY A 70 -8.15 19.77 11.94
N GLU A 71 -6.98 19.15 11.77
CA GLU A 71 -6.11 19.38 10.61
C GLU A 71 -6.76 18.89 9.31
N VAL A 72 -6.68 19.71 8.26
CA VAL A 72 -6.99 19.28 6.89
C VAL A 72 -5.73 18.67 6.29
N ILE A 73 -5.80 17.38 5.96
CA ILE A 73 -4.70 16.59 5.45
C ILE A 73 -4.89 16.28 3.96
N ASP A 74 -3.79 16.10 3.25
CA ASP A 74 -3.77 15.55 1.90
C ASP A 74 -3.53 14.03 1.98
N VAL A 75 -4.46 13.26 1.44
CA VAL A 75 -4.31 11.81 1.29
C VAL A 75 -4.12 11.46 -0.17
N ALA A 76 -3.35 10.41 -0.43
CA ALA A 76 -3.12 9.93 -1.78
C ALA A 76 -3.03 8.41 -1.83
N TRP A 77 -3.41 7.85 -2.98
CA TRP A 77 -3.20 6.45 -3.30
C TRP A 77 -2.88 6.28 -4.79
N CYS A 78 -2.28 5.13 -5.13
CA CYS A 78 -1.84 4.82 -6.49
C CYS A 78 -2.88 3.96 -7.20
N VAL A 79 -3.49 4.49 -8.26
CA VAL A 79 -4.51 3.80 -9.05
C VAL A 79 -3.84 3.10 -10.23
N ALA A 80 -3.64 1.80 -10.12
CA ALA A 80 -3.04 0.98 -11.18
C ALA A 80 -4.06 0.54 -12.24
N ALA A 81 -5.20 0.06 -11.78
CA ALA A 81 -6.38 -0.18 -12.60
C ALA A 81 -7.49 0.67 -12.02
N ASP A 82 -7.88 1.73 -12.73
CA ASP A 82 -9.00 2.56 -12.31
C ASP A 82 -10.27 1.75 -12.51
N HIS A 83 -11.00 1.44 -11.45
CA HIS A 83 -12.29 0.75 -11.51
C HIS A 83 -13.46 1.63 -11.08
N GLY A 84 -13.22 2.94 -10.89
CA GLY A 84 -14.16 3.85 -10.25
C GLY A 84 -14.64 3.39 -8.89
N GLY A 85 -15.67 4.05 -8.33
CA GLY A 85 -16.29 3.64 -7.08
C GLY A 85 -16.12 4.66 -5.97
N ILE A 86 -16.02 4.17 -4.73
CA ILE A 86 -16.10 4.98 -3.51
C ILE A 86 -14.85 4.74 -2.65
N PRO A 87 -13.86 5.64 -2.66
CA PRO A 87 -12.72 5.58 -1.76
C PRO A 87 -13.10 6.15 -0.39
N GLN A 88 -12.51 5.61 0.67
CA GLN A 88 -12.79 5.95 2.05
C GLN A 88 -11.48 5.98 2.84
N TYR A 89 -11.46 6.88 3.82
CA TYR A 89 -10.39 7.00 4.80
C TYR A 89 -11.02 7.10 6.16
N ARG A 90 -10.52 6.30 7.10
CA ARG A 90 -11.22 6.03 8.36
C ARG A 90 -10.23 6.01 9.52
N LEU A 91 -10.67 6.50 10.66
CA LEU A 91 -9.95 6.43 11.93
C LEU A 91 -10.78 5.66 12.96
N CYS A 92 -10.13 4.91 13.83
CA CYS A 92 -10.78 4.28 14.98
C CYS A 92 -10.29 4.98 16.26
N ALA A 93 -11.23 5.50 17.05
CA ALA A 93 -10.92 6.19 18.31
C ALA A 93 -10.69 5.24 19.50
N ASP A 94 -10.88 3.92 19.31
CA ASP A 94 -10.63 2.90 20.33
C ASP A 94 -9.20 2.37 20.22
N GLU A 95 -8.30 2.89 21.06
CA GLU A 95 -6.89 2.47 21.10
C GLU A 95 -6.73 0.97 21.42
N GLY A 96 -7.66 0.37 22.17
CA GLY A 96 -7.61 -1.05 22.49
C GLY A 96 -7.85 -1.92 21.26
N LEU A 97 -8.76 -1.52 20.38
CA LEU A 97 -8.97 -2.17 19.08
C LEU A 97 -7.80 -1.91 18.13
N VAL A 98 -7.32 -0.67 18.03
CA VAL A 98 -6.20 -0.33 17.13
C VAL A 98 -4.89 -1.02 17.54
N SER A 99 -4.65 -1.21 18.84
CA SER A 99 -3.47 -1.94 19.34
C SER A 99 -3.35 -3.37 18.79
N LYS A 100 -4.47 -3.97 18.35
CA LYS A 100 -4.49 -5.34 17.80
C LYS A 100 -3.78 -5.46 16.47
N VAL A 101 -3.69 -4.36 15.71
CA VAL A 101 -3.01 -4.33 14.40
C VAL A 101 -1.69 -3.54 14.43
N THR A 102 -1.36 -2.90 15.56
CA THR A 102 -0.12 -2.13 15.75
C THR A 102 0.85 -2.77 16.76
N THR A 103 0.48 -3.87 17.41
CA THR A 103 1.36 -4.59 18.35
C THR A 103 2.20 -5.65 17.63
N PRO A 104 3.53 -5.54 17.59
CA PRO A 104 4.39 -6.55 16.96
C PRO A 104 4.21 -7.93 17.59
N GLY A 105 4.09 -8.96 16.74
CA GLY A 105 3.92 -10.34 17.16
C GLY A 105 2.51 -10.71 17.65
N TYR A 106 1.55 -9.77 17.62
CA TYR A 106 0.14 -10.06 17.86
C TYR A 106 -0.59 -10.30 16.54
N ALA A 107 -1.15 -11.51 16.35
CA ALA A 107 -1.99 -11.81 15.21
C ALA A 107 -3.47 -11.63 15.60
N PRO A 108 -4.18 -10.63 15.05
CA PRO A 108 -5.57 -10.39 15.40
C PRO A 108 -6.49 -11.50 14.88
N SER A 109 -7.50 -11.84 15.67
CA SER A 109 -8.57 -12.76 15.25
C SER A 109 -9.58 -12.07 14.33
N LEU A 110 -10.38 -12.85 13.59
CA LEU A 110 -11.46 -12.31 12.76
C LEU A 110 -12.43 -11.46 13.58
N GLN A 111 -12.84 -11.92 14.76
CA GLN A 111 -13.74 -11.16 15.63
C GLN A 111 -13.17 -9.81 16.06
N GLU A 112 -11.85 -9.73 16.30
CA GLU A 112 -11.18 -8.47 16.62
C GLU A 112 -11.11 -7.54 15.41
N LEU A 113 -10.91 -8.09 14.21
CA LEU A 113 -10.92 -7.33 12.97
C LEU A 113 -12.33 -6.85 12.60
N GLU A 114 -13.37 -7.62 12.88
CA GLU A 114 -14.78 -7.20 12.74
C GLU A 114 -15.11 -6.04 13.69
N ALA A 115 -14.68 -6.13 14.95
CA ALA A 115 -14.86 -5.05 15.91
C ALA A 115 -14.10 -3.79 15.50
N LEU A 116 -12.87 -3.95 15.00
CA LEU A 116 -12.04 -2.86 14.52
C LEU A 116 -12.61 -2.21 13.24
N GLU A 117 -13.11 -2.98 12.29
CA GLU A 117 -13.80 -2.46 11.10
C GLU A 117 -15.05 -1.66 11.50
N ALA A 118 -15.87 -2.17 12.42
CA ALA A 118 -17.04 -1.44 12.91
C ALA A 118 -16.63 -0.08 13.55
N CYS A 119 -15.49 -0.03 14.24
CA CYS A 119 -14.93 1.20 14.74
C CYS A 119 -14.49 2.15 13.61
N PHE A 120 -13.84 1.64 12.57
CA PHE A 120 -13.48 2.44 11.39
C PHE A 120 -14.70 2.96 10.64
N GLN A 121 -15.77 2.18 10.54
CA GLN A 121 -17.03 2.63 9.94
C GLN A 121 -17.64 3.80 10.72
N ALA A 122 -17.58 3.74 12.05
CA ALA A 122 -18.04 4.83 12.89
C ALA A 122 -17.15 6.10 12.80
N GLY A 123 -15.88 5.94 12.41
CA GLY A 123 -14.92 7.04 12.26
C GLY A 123 -14.53 7.34 10.81
N LEU A 124 -15.49 7.21 9.89
CA LEU A 124 -15.33 7.65 8.50
C LEU A 124 -15.04 9.15 8.42
N LEU A 125 -13.98 9.51 7.68
CA LEU A 125 -13.66 10.89 7.38
C LEU A 125 -14.51 11.37 6.19
N ARG A 126 -15.44 12.29 6.46
CA ARG A 126 -16.38 12.81 5.47
C ARG A 126 -15.70 13.82 4.53
N CYS A 127 -16.19 13.86 3.30
CA CYS A 127 -15.74 14.83 2.30
C CYS A 127 -16.16 16.25 2.66
N ASP A 128 -17.41 16.44 3.10
CA ASP A 128 -17.97 17.75 3.47
C ASP A 128 -17.40 18.33 4.77
N ALA A 129 -16.54 17.60 5.48
CA ALA A 129 -15.79 18.13 6.61
C ALA A 129 -14.69 19.13 6.20
N VAL A 130 -14.37 19.21 4.90
CA VAL A 130 -13.40 20.16 4.34
C VAL A 130 -14.15 21.30 3.65
N ASP A 131 -14.01 22.52 4.17
CA ASP A 131 -14.68 23.70 3.64
C ASP A 131 -14.36 23.93 2.16
N GLY A 132 -15.40 23.93 1.32
CA GLY A 132 -15.30 24.22 -0.11
C GLY A 132 -14.71 23.09 -0.96
N GLN A 133 -14.52 21.90 -0.40
CA GLN A 133 -14.20 20.71 -1.17
C GLN A 133 -15.38 20.31 -2.06
N ASP A 134 -15.09 19.89 -3.30
CA ASP A 134 -16.11 19.29 -4.14
C ASP A 134 -16.30 17.83 -3.72
N CYS A 135 -17.55 17.51 -3.41
CA CYS A 135 -17.99 16.21 -2.95
C CYS A 135 -19.08 15.67 -3.89
N GLY A 136 -18.96 16.01 -5.18
CA GLY A 136 -19.83 15.53 -6.23
C GLY A 136 -19.99 14.02 -6.21
N GLN A 137 -21.18 13.56 -6.55
CA GLN A 137 -21.44 12.14 -6.75
C GLN A 137 -21.16 11.75 -8.20
N VAL A 138 -20.85 10.48 -8.44
CA VAL A 138 -20.89 9.92 -9.79
C VAL A 138 -22.26 10.16 -10.44
N GLN A 139 -22.28 10.37 -11.75
CA GLN A 139 -23.53 10.58 -12.49
C GLN A 139 -24.53 9.43 -12.31
N ASP A 140 -24.02 8.22 -12.13
CA ASP A 140 -24.82 7.01 -11.90
C ASP A 140 -25.69 7.06 -10.64
N CYS A 141 -25.30 7.84 -9.63
CA CYS A 141 -26.12 8.00 -8.43
C CYS A 141 -27.51 8.60 -8.75
N ALA A 142 -27.63 9.40 -9.82
CA ALA A 142 -28.94 9.92 -10.24
C ALA A 142 -29.88 8.82 -10.77
N ALA A 143 -29.32 7.75 -11.35
CA ALA A 143 -30.08 6.59 -11.82
C ALA A 143 -30.33 5.55 -10.71
N HIS A 144 -29.61 5.66 -9.59
CA HIS A 144 -29.58 4.69 -8.51
C HIS A 144 -29.73 5.33 -7.12
N PRO A 145 -30.86 6.02 -6.85
CA PRO A 145 -31.08 6.69 -5.56
C PRO A 145 -31.29 5.72 -4.39
N ASP A 146 -31.47 4.43 -4.67
CA ASP A 146 -31.60 3.36 -3.69
C ASP A 146 -30.24 2.84 -3.18
N TRP A 147 -29.13 3.21 -3.82
CA TRP A 147 -27.80 2.84 -3.36
C TRP A 147 -27.44 3.69 -2.15
N GLU A 148 -27.03 3.04 -1.06
CA GLU A 148 -26.72 3.71 0.19
C GLU A 148 -25.56 4.70 0.03
N ALA A 149 -24.54 4.38 -0.79
CA ALA A 149 -23.47 5.35 -1.10
C ALA A 149 -23.96 6.58 -1.89
N CYS A 150 -25.14 6.50 -2.51
CA CYS A 150 -25.76 7.62 -3.21
C CYS A 150 -26.79 8.36 -2.33
N ALA A 151 -27.13 7.82 -1.16
CA ALA A 151 -28.21 8.34 -0.30
C ALA A 151 -27.86 9.67 0.39
N ASP A 152 -26.57 9.96 0.57
CA ASP A 152 -26.07 11.17 1.23
C ASP A 152 -25.22 12.03 0.27
N PRO A 153 -25.84 12.81 -0.64
CA PRO A 153 -25.12 13.63 -1.60
C PRO A 153 -24.21 14.66 -0.93
N GLY A 154 -22.94 14.66 -1.32
CA GLY A 154 -21.94 15.58 -0.80
C GLY A 154 -21.21 15.12 0.44
N GLU A 155 -21.63 14.03 1.10
CA GLU A 155 -21.02 13.63 2.38
C GLU A 155 -19.77 12.76 2.19
N TYR A 156 -19.73 11.98 1.11
CA TYR A 156 -18.68 11.00 0.85
C TYR A 156 -17.81 11.37 -0.35
N LEU A 157 -16.60 10.82 -0.41
CA LEU A 157 -15.80 10.86 -1.62
C LEU A 157 -16.42 9.90 -2.64
N HIS A 158 -16.60 10.37 -3.86
CA HIS A 158 -16.87 9.52 -5.01
C HIS A 158 -15.68 9.60 -5.98
N CYS A 159 -15.46 8.55 -6.75
CA CYS A 159 -14.61 8.63 -7.93
C CYS A 159 -15.41 9.28 -9.05
N PHE A 160 -15.19 10.56 -9.31
CA PHE A 160 -15.77 11.27 -10.44
C PHE A 160 -14.70 12.11 -11.12
N ASP A 161 -14.70 12.10 -12.45
CA ASP A 161 -13.62 12.68 -13.24
C ASP A 161 -13.82 14.20 -13.43
N GLU A 162 -13.64 14.96 -12.36
CA GLU A 162 -13.74 16.43 -12.38
C GLU A 162 -12.73 17.08 -13.30
N ASN A 163 -11.52 16.51 -13.33
CA ASN A 163 -10.37 17.10 -14.02
C ASN A 163 -10.27 16.64 -15.47
N GLY A 164 -11.12 15.71 -15.93
CA GLY A 164 -11.01 15.09 -17.25
C GLY A 164 -9.68 14.34 -17.43
N THR A 165 -9.04 13.97 -16.32
CA THR A 165 -7.73 13.29 -16.26
C THR A 165 -7.90 11.78 -16.30
N GLY A 166 -9.07 11.31 -15.88
CA GLY A 166 -9.53 9.95 -16.06
C GLY A 166 -9.91 9.68 -17.51
N GLU A 167 -9.78 8.43 -17.95
CA GLU A 167 -10.23 8.04 -19.29
C GLU A 167 -11.76 7.76 -19.34
N LYS A 168 -12.47 7.96 -18.21
CA LYS A 168 -13.89 7.60 -18.01
C LYS A 168 -14.57 8.46 -16.94
N ALA A 169 -15.89 8.60 -17.02
CA ALA A 169 -16.68 9.50 -16.18
C ALA A 169 -16.72 9.13 -14.68
N TRP A 170 -16.45 7.88 -14.34
CA TRP A 170 -16.38 7.35 -12.98
C TRP A 170 -14.94 7.12 -12.50
N ALA A 171 -13.94 7.72 -13.16
CA ALA A 171 -12.54 7.53 -12.81
C ALA A 171 -12.25 8.02 -11.39
N CYS A 172 -11.41 7.28 -10.67
CA CYS A 172 -10.84 7.75 -9.41
C CYS A 172 -9.68 8.71 -9.68
N VAL A 173 -8.89 8.50 -10.74
CA VAL A 173 -7.74 9.33 -11.05
C VAL A 173 -8.15 10.79 -11.29
N ASN A 174 -7.64 11.68 -10.45
CA ASN A 174 -7.89 13.12 -10.52
C ASN A 174 -6.61 13.96 -10.64
N THR A 175 -5.47 13.34 -10.94
CA THR A 175 -4.20 14.05 -11.21
C THR A 175 -3.49 13.45 -12.42
N ASP A 176 -2.58 14.22 -13.01
CA ASP A 176 -1.63 13.73 -14.02
C ASP A 176 -0.35 13.14 -13.41
N GLU A 177 -0.22 13.13 -12.08
CA GLU A 177 0.96 12.59 -11.40
C GLU A 177 0.99 11.07 -11.52
N THR A 178 2.18 10.51 -11.79
CA THR A 178 2.40 9.07 -11.87
C THR A 178 2.94 8.51 -10.56
N CYS A 179 2.59 7.27 -10.27
CA CYS A 179 3.20 6.43 -9.23
C CYS A 179 3.79 5.17 -9.87
N ALA A 180 4.47 4.33 -9.07
CA ALA A 180 5.21 3.16 -9.57
C ALA A 180 4.39 2.27 -10.53
N HIS A 181 3.08 2.11 -10.28
CA HIS A 181 2.21 1.23 -11.06
C HIS A 181 0.96 1.91 -11.61
N GLY A 182 0.91 3.24 -11.69
CA GLY A 182 -0.30 3.91 -12.14
C GLY A 182 -0.26 5.42 -12.03
N LYS A 183 -1.43 6.00 -11.74
CA LYS A 183 -1.59 7.43 -11.51
C LYS A 183 -2.02 7.71 -10.08
N ILE A 184 -1.60 8.86 -9.56
CA ILE A 184 -1.95 9.29 -8.23
C ILE A 184 -3.39 9.82 -8.23
N GLN A 185 -4.13 9.41 -7.21
CA GLN A 185 -5.38 10.04 -6.80
C GLN A 185 -5.11 10.81 -5.51
N ARG A 186 -5.60 12.06 -5.39
CA ARG A 186 -5.47 12.89 -4.18
C ARG A 186 -6.82 13.38 -3.69
N ASN A 187 -7.03 13.36 -2.38
CA ASN A 187 -8.16 14.03 -1.73
C ASN A 187 -7.67 14.85 -0.54
N LYS A 188 -8.49 15.81 -0.13
CA LYS A 188 -8.36 16.45 1.18
C LYS A 188 -9.37 15.85 2.14
N LEU A 189 -8.98 15.74 3.40
CA LEU A 189 -9.81 15.25 4.49
C LEU A 189 -9.50 16.00 5.76
N LYS A 190 -10.46 16.06 6.69
CA LYS A 190 -10.26 16.70 7.98
C LYS A 190 -10.19 15.65 9.10
N ILE A 191 -9.14 15.69 9.90
CA ILE A 191 -9.06 14.92 11.15
C ILE A 191 -10.12 15.45 12.12
N PRO A 192 -10.93 14.61 12.80
CA PRO A 192 -11.94 15.09 13.74
C PRO A 192 -11.31 15.92 14.87
N GLU A 193 -11.93 17.03 15.23
CA GLU A 193 -11.44 17.93 16.28
C GLU A 193 -11.46 17.29 17.67
N ASP A 194 -12.35 16.32 17.87
CA ASP A 194 -12.54 15.56 19.10
C ASP A 194 -11.85 14.19 19.08
N PHE A 195 -11.04 13.88 18.06
CA PHE A 195 -10.29 12.64 18.02
C PHE A 195 -9.32 12.57 19.22
N PRO A 196 -9.35 11.48 20.01
CA PRO A 196 -8.50 11.36 21.19
C PRO A 196 -7.01 11.38 20.79
N PRO A 197 -6.13 12.06 21.55
CA PRO A 197 -4.70 11.99 21.29
C PRO A 197 -4.21 10.55 21.30
N SER A 198 -3.47 10.15 20.26
CA SER A 198 -2.93 8.81 20.13
C SER A 198 -1.50 8.83 19.61
N ASN A 199 -0.60 8.17 20.36
CA ASN A 199 0.81 8.05 19.99
C ASN A 199 1.03 7.14 18.78
N HIS A 200 0.11 6.22 18.52
CA HIS A 200 0.18 5.30 17.40
C HIS A 200 -1.23 4.78 17.11
N THR A 201 -1.81 5.30 16.04
CA THR A 201 -3.05 4.81 15.44
C THR A 201 -2.83 4.53 13.96
N ILE A 202 -3.87 4.12 13.23
CA ILE A 202 -3.79 3.88 11.79
C ILE A 202 -4.87 4.68 11.06
N LEU A 203 -4.50 5.22 9.89
CA LEU A 203 -5.44 5.72 8.90
C LEU A 203 -5.74 4.59 7.93
N SER A 204 -6.95 4.01 8.01
CA SER A 204 -7.37 2.92 7.12
C SER A 204 -7.96 3.46 5.82
N PHE A 205 -7.39 3.04 4.70
CA PHE A 205 -7.92 3.22 3.36
C PHE A 205 -8.78 2.02 2.97
N ARG A 206 -9.91 2.31 2.32
CA ARG A 206 -10.77 1.32 1.69
C ARG A 206 -11.33 1.88 0.39
N TRP A 207 -11.40 1.06 -0.65
CA TRP A 207 -12.00 1.42 -1.93
C TRP A 207 -12.92 0.31 -2.39
N ASP A 208 -14.22 0.61 -2.41
CA ASP A 208 -15.25 -0.25 -2.98
C ASP A 208 -15.46 0.16 -4.45
N THR A 209 -15.21 -0.75 -5.39
CA THR A 209 -15.12 -0.41 -6.83
C THR A 209 -16.48 -0.25 -7.53
N TYR A 210 -16.50 0.47 -8.66
CA TYR A 210 -17.70 0.61 -9.51
C TYR A 210 -17.87 -0.57 -10.47
N GLU A 211 -16.85 -0.89 -11.26
CA GLU A 211 -16.97 -1.78 -12.45
C GLU A 211 -17.07 -3.26 -12.11
N ASN A 212 -16.60 -3.65 -10.93
CA ASN A 212 -16.52 -5.03 -10.49
C ASN A 212 -16.80 -5.12 -8.99
N ASN A 213 -16.93 -6.34 -8.46
CA ASN A 213 -17.10 -6.54 -7.03
C ASN A 213 -15.73 -6.74 -6.40
N GLU A 214 -14.95 -5.66 -6.30
CA GLU A 214 -13.63 -5.66 -5.66
C GLU A 214 -13.59 -4.63 -4.53
N VAL A 215 -12.81 -4.96 -3.52
CA VAL A 215 -12.52 -4.08 -2.40
C VAL A 215 -11.01 -4.07 -2.25
N PHE A 216 -10.42 -2.89 -2.28
CA PHE A 216 -9.02 -2.67 -1.98
C PHE A 216 -8.91 -2.01 -0.62
N VAL A 217 -8.01 -2.50 0.22
CA VAL A 217 -7.78 -1.94 1.55
C VAL A 217 -6.29 -1.72 1.76
N GLY A 218 -5.97 -0.78 2.65
CA GLY A 218 -4.61 -0.48 3.08
C GLY A 218 -4.63 0.34 4.36
N CYS A 219 -3.49 0.48 5.02
CA CYS A 219 -3.37 1.31 6.21
C CYS A 219 -2.04 2.07 6.21
N ALA A 220 -2.03 3.21 6.91
CA ALA A 220 -0.81 3.91 7.27
C ALA A 220 -0.76 4.17 8.77
N ASP A 221 0.39 3.92 9.40
CA ASP A 221 0.64 4.24 10.80
C ASP A 221 0.83 5.75 10.99
N VAL A 222 0.02 6.35 11.87
CA VAL A 222 0.01 7.80 12.13
C VAL A 222 -0.09 8.10 13.63
N SER A 223 0.26 9.31 14.01
CA SER A 223 -0.01 9.84 15.36
C SER A 223 -0.94 11.04 15.26
N ILE A 224 -1.82 11.22 16.25
CA ILE A 224 -2.79 12.32 16.27
C ILE A 224 -2.72 13.04 17.61
N GLY A 225 -2.56 14.36 17.59
CA GLY A 225 -2.53 15.19 18.80
C GLY A 225 -1.27 15.07 19.65
N VAL A 226 -0.27 14.35 19.14
CA VAL A 226 1.06 14.14 19.74
C VAL A 226 2.09 14.10 18.62
N ALA A 227 3.34 14.48 18.92
CA ALA A 227 4.39 14.43 17.92
C ALA A 227 4.75 12.96 17.59
N ALA A 228 4.95 12.63 16.31
CA ALA A 228 5.45 11.33 15.90
C ALA A 228 6.81 11.08 16.56
N ALA A 229 6.97 9.90 17.15
CA ALA A 229 8.24 9.52 17.75
C ALA A 229 9.28 9.25 16.66
N GLY A 230 10.18 10.21 16.39
CA GLY A 230 11.43 9.95 15.68
C GLY A 230 11.69 10.69 14.37
N THR A 231 10.75 11.47 13.83
CA THR A 231 11.00 12.33 12.65
C THR A 231 10.27 13.66 12.81
N ALA A 232 11.01 14.76 12.65
CA ALA A 232 10.40 16.07 12.52
C ALA A 232 9.45 16.07 11.30
N PRO A 233 8.26 16.68 11.38
CA PRO A 233 7.31 16.69 10.27
C PRO A 233 7.98 17.32 9.03
N PRO A 234 7.77 16.75 7.82
CA PRO A 234 8.13 17.47 6.61
C PRO A 234 7.32 18.76 6.58
N ASN A 235 7.99 19.89 6.40
CA ASN A 235 7.32 21.15 6.10
C ASN A 235 6.38 20.92 4.89
N PRO A 236 5.15 21.46 4.88
CA PRO A 236 4.31 21.44 3.69
C PRO A 236 5.11 22.03 2.51
N PRO A 237 5.03 21.44 1.31
CA PRO A 237 5.77 21.92 0.17
C PRO A 237 5.42 23.40 -0.09
N PRO A 238 6.40 24.32 -0.12
CA PRO A 238 6.11 25.72 -0.39
C PRO A 238 5.53 25.86 -1.79
N THR A 239 4.44 26.62 -1.90
CA THR A 239 3.84 27.03 -3.18
C THR A 239 4.94 27.61 -4.09
N PRO A 240 5.15 27.12 -5.32
CA PRO A 240 6.27 27.53 -6.14
C PRO A 240 6.14 29.00 -6.56
N GLN A 241 7.11 29.81 -6.15
CA GLN A 241 7.33 31.18 -6.65
C GLN A 241 8.59 31.20 -7.54
N PRO A 242 8.62 31.97 -8.66
CA PRO A 242 9.61 31.80 -9.72
C PRO A 242 11.05 32.07 -9.29
N THR A 243 11.93 31.19 -9.77
CA THR A 243 13.36 31.03 -9.47
C THR A 243 14.22 32.28 -9.70
N GLY A 244 15.05 32.60 -8.70
CA GLY A 244 16.35 33.25 -8.85
C GLY A 244 17.38 32.46 -8.04
N ALA A 245 18.34 31.83 -8.71
CA ALA A 245 19.31 30.90 -8.11
C ALA A 245 20.35 31.60 -7.23
N PRO A 246 20.82 30.92 -6.16
CA PRO A 246 22.26 30.88 -5.92
C PRO A 246 22.80 29.47 -5.63
N ASP A 247 24.05 29.28 -6.05
CA ASP A 247 24.92 28.11 -5.86
C ASP A 247 25.08 27.72 -4.38
N PHE A 248 24.91 26.44 -4.08
CA PHE A 248 25.45 25.81 -2.88
C PHE A 248 26.16 24.51 -3.25
N ALA A 249 27.37 24.37 -2.73
CA ALA A 249 28.28 23.25 -2.95
C ALA A 249 27.74 21.94 -2.35
N THR A 250 27.84 20.89 -3.15
CA THR A 250 27.52 19.49 -2.81
C THR A 250 28.45 18.96 -1.72
N PRO A 251 27.96 18.41 -0.60
CA PRO A 251 28.77 17.56 0.27
C PRO A 251 28.94 16.16 -0.34
N GLU A 252 30.14 15.62 -0.18
CA GLU A 252 30.57 14.30 -0.66
C GLU A 252 29.75 13.17 0.00
N PRO A 253 29.14 12.25 -0.79
CA PRO A 253 28.39 11.14 -0.23
C PRO A 253 29.31 10.14 0.46
N THR A 254 28.99 9.80 1.71
CA THR A 254 29.53 8.62 2.38
C THR A 254 28.99 7.37 1.66
N GLU A 255 29.91 6.57 1.14
CA GLU A 255 29.68 5.31 0.43
C GLU A 255 28.84 4.33 1.29
N PRO A 256 27.68 3.82 0.82
CA PRO A 256 27.00 2.72 1.47
C PRO A 256 27.78 1.43 1.21
N ALA A 257 27.87 0.58 2.24
CA ALA A 257 28.44 -0.75 2.15
C ALA A 257 27.71 -1.58 1.09
N GLY A 258 28.42 -1.93 0.01
CA GLY A 258 28.14 -3.03 -0.92
C GLY A 258 26.74 -3.05 -1.55
N ALA A 259 26.60 -2.51 -2.76
CA ALA A 259 25.45 -2.80 -3.62
C ALA A 259 25.34 -4.32 -3.82
N ALA A 260 24.27 -4.93 -3.32
CA ALA A 260 23.95 -6.32 -3.62
C ALA A 260 23.57 -6.42 -5.10
N GLU A 261 24.16 -7.37 -5.84
CA GLU A 261 23.89 -7.59 -7.27
C GLU A 261 22.56 -8.34 -7.49
N GLY A 262 21.45 -7.81 -6.98
CA GLY A 262 20.13 -8.42 -7.15
C GLY A 262 18.99 -7.40 -7.24
N LEU A 263 17.86 -7.89 -7.73
CA LEU A 263 16.64 -7.13 -7.97
C LEU A 263 15.54 -7.68 -7.06
N CYS A 264 14.92 -6.82 -6.26
CA CYS A 264 13.71 -7.19 -5.55
C CYS A 264 12.49 -6.99 -6.44
N CYS A 265 11.66 -8.01 -6.62
CA CYS A 265 10.48 -7.96 -7.48
C CYS A 265 9.17 -8.20 -6.71
N PHE A 266 8.20 -7.30 -6.85
CA PHE A 266 6.89 -7.45 -6.22
C PHE A 266 5.84 -8.08 -7.13
N TRP A 267 6.06 -8.07 -8.46
CA TRP A 267 5.07 -8.58 -9.41
C TRP A 267 5.68 -8.96 -10.78
N THR A 268 5.17 -10.06 -11.34
CA THR A 268 5.48 -10.61 -12.68
C THR A 268 4.19 -11.10 -13.35
N ASP A 269 4.10 -10.97 -14.68
CA ASP A 269 3.02 -11.51 -15.51
C ASP A 269 3.35 -12.88 -16.14
N THR A 270 4.61 -13.32 -16.06
CA THR A 270 5.08 -14.58 -16.66
C THR A 270 5.16 -15.72 -15.66
N GLY A 271 5.04 -15.43 -14.37
CA GLY A 271 5.27 -16.37 -13.27
C GLY A 271 6.75 -16.65 -13.00
N ASP A 272 7.65 -16.06 -13.78
CA ASP A 272 9.07 -15.96 -13.45
C ASP A 272 9.29 -14.69 -12.63
N ALA A 273 9.60 -14.85 -11.35
CA ALA A 273 9.87 -13.74 -10.42
C ALA A 273 10.98 -12.79 -10.92
N CYS A 274 11.85 -13.27 -11.81
CA CYS A 274 12.96 -12.50 -12.35
C CYS A 274 12.69 -11.84 -13.70
N ASP A 275 11.52 -12.08 -14.32
CA ASP A 275 10.97 -11.21 -15.37
C ASP A 275 10.11 -10.12 -14.74
N CYS A 276 10.76 -9.28 -13.94
CA CYS A 276 10.07 -8.37 -13.05
C CYS A 276 9.40 -7.20 -13.77
N LYS A 277 8.11 -6.97 -13.47
CA LYS A 277 7.36 -5.80 -13.94
C LYS A 277 7.20 -4.73 -12.84
N SER A 278 7.38 -5.12 -11.58
CA SER A 278 7.34 -4.22 -10.43
C SER A 278 8.61 -4.39 -9.58
N PRO A 279 9.75 -3.84 -10.02
CA PRO A 279 10.97 -3.88 -9.22
C PRO A 279 10.95 -2.81 -8.13
N ALA A 280 11.51 -3.14 -6.95
CA ALA A 280 11.86 -2.12 -5.96
C ALA A 280 12.91 -1.16 -6.53
N ALA A 281 12.80 0.14 -6.22
CA ALA A 281 13.80 1.09 -6.68
C ALA A 281 15.15 0.82 -6.01
N PRO A 282 16.30 0.96 -6.71
CA PRO A 282 17.61 0.55 -6.19
C PRO A 282 18.03 1.22 -4.88
N ASP A 283 17.49 2.41 -4.58
CA ASP A 283 17.74 3.18 -3.37
C ASP A 283 16.70 2.96 -2.25
N GLU A 284 15.66 2.16 -2.50
CA GLU A 284 14.66 1.80 -1.51
C GLU A 284 15.12 0.65 -0.61
N TRP A 285 14.57 0.60 0.61
CA TRP A 285 14.94 -0.38 1.62
C TRP A 285 14.80 -1.83 1.12
N CYS A 286 13.72 -2.12 0.38
CA CYS A 286 13.43 -3.46 -0.14
C CYS A 286 14.47 -3.94 -1.17
N ALA A 287 15.14 -3.03 -1.89
CA ALA A 287 16.16 -3.38 -2.90
C ALA A 287 17.55 -3.62 -2.30
N ALA A 288 17.76 -3.31 -1.02
CA ALA A 288 19.11 -3.31 -0.44
C ALA A 288 19.67 -4.72 -0.15
N SER A 289 18.83 -5.75 -0.03
CA SER A 289 19.26 -7.15 0.08
C SER A 289 18.10 -8.14 -0.12
N GLU A 290 18.42 -9.41 -0.35
CA GLU A 290 17.45 -10.52 -0.39
C GLU A 290 16.56 -10.55 0.86
N GLU A 291 17.15 -10.49 2.05
CA GLU A 291 16.41 -10.51 3.31
C GLU A 291 15.40 -9.35 3.40
N ARG A 292 15.79 -8.16 2.92
CA ARG A 292 14.90 -7.00 2.91
C ARG A 292 13.81 -7.12 1.86
N CYS A 293 14.13 -7.69 0.72
CA CYS A 293 13.15 -7.96 -0.32
C CYS A 293 12.03 -8.88 0.18
N VAL A 294 12.41 -10.00 0.80
CA VAL A 294 11.47 -10.92 1.45
C VAL A 294 10.67 -10.21 2.55
N GLY A 295 11.29 -9.30 3.30
CA GLY A 295 10.60 -8.50 4.33
C GLY A 295 9.53 -7.54 3.78
N CYS A 296 9.65 -7.11 2.52
CA CYS A 296 8.64 -6.36 1.79
C CYS A 296 7.70 -7.26 0.97
N GLY A 297 7.92 -8.58 1.01
CA GLY A 297 7.15 -9.57 0.26
C GLY A 297 7.40 -9.49 -1.24
N GLY A 298 8.61 -9.08 -1.63
CA GLY A 298 9.10 -9.30 -2.98
C GLY A 298 9.92 -10.58 -3.07
N ASP A 299 10.07 -11.07 -4.29
CA ASP A 299 11.00 -12.13 -4.66
C ASP A 299 12.36 -11.54 -5.04
N TRP A 300 13.44 -12.06 -4.46
CA TRP A 300 14.79 -11.61 -4.80
C TRP A 300 15.35 -12.35 -6.00
N CYS A 301 15.88 -11.59 -6.94
CA CYS A 301 16.48 -12.10 -8.17
C CYS A 301 17.95 -11.71 -8.21
N ASP A 302 18.83 -12.68 -7.95
CA ASP A 302 20.26 -12.51 -8.18
C ASP A 302 20.49 -12.20 -9.67
N GLY A 303 21.32 -11.20 -9.97
CA GLY A 303 21.59 -10.65 -11.31
C GLY A 303 22.21 -11.61 -12.35
N GLY A 304 22.01 -12.92 -12.22
CA GLY A 304 22.53 -13.98 -13.08
C GLY A 304 21.67 -14.36 -14.30
N GLY A 305 20.62 -13.59 -14.62
CA GLY A 305 19.66 -13.86 -15.70
C GLY A 305 20.13 -13.55 -17.14
N GLY A 306 21.43 -13.60 -17.41
CA GLY A 306 21.99 -13.45 -18.77
C GLY A 306 23.08 -14.49 -18.98
N GLY A 307 22.82 -15.49 -19.83
CA GLY A 307 23.73 -16.62 -20.07
C GLY A 307 25.17 -16.17 -20.34
N SER A 308 26.03 -16.35 -19.33
CA SER A 308 27.48 -16.25 -19.48
C SER A 308 28.00 -17.59 -20.01
N PRO A 309 28.92 -17.61 -21.00
CA PRO A 309 29.31 -18.83 -21.68
C PRO A 309 29.96 -19.81 -20.68
N VAL A 310 29.47 -21.06 -20.69
CA VAL A 310 30.09 -22.18 -19.98
C VAL A 310 31.59 -22.20 -20.34
N PRO A 311 32.52 -22.08 -19.38
CA PRO A 311 33.92 -22.33 -19.65
C PRO A 311 34.08 -23.76 -20.14
N ALA A 312 34.77 -23.95 -21.26
CA ALA A 312 35.07 -25.28 -21.79
C ALA A 312 35.66 -26.17 -20.68
N PRO A 313 35.28 -27.46 -20.60
CA PRO A 313 35.78 -28.34 -19.55
C PRO A 313 37.31 -28.39 -19.59
N VAL A 314 37.92 -28.10 -18.43
CA VAL A 314 39.36 -28.22 -18.22
C VAL A 314 39.75 -29.69 -18.44
N PRO A 315 40.75 -30.01 -19.28
CA PRO A 315 41.24 -31.38 -19.43
C PRO A 315 41.72 -31.91 -18.08
N ALA A 316 41.36 -33.16 -17.77
CA ALA A 316 41.78 -33.81 -16.53
C ALA A 316 43.32 -33.80 -16.38
N PRO A 317 43.85 -33.53 -15.18
CA PRO A 317 45.29 -33.54 -14.95
C PRO A 317 45.86 -34.94 -15.21
N VAL A 318 46.93 -34.99 -16.02
CA VAL A 318 47.73 -36.19 -16.23
C VAL A 318 48.41 -36.57 -14.90
N PRO A 319 48.27 -37.82 -14.40
CA PRO A 319 48.93 -38.23 -13.18
C PRO A 319 50.45 -38.11 -13.30
N ALA A 320 51.08 -37.50 -12.29
CA ALA A 320 52.53 -37.42 -12.19
C ALA A 320 53.14 -38.83 -12.03
N PRO A 321 54.31 -39.12 -12.66
CA PRO A 321 54.97 -40.41 -12.54
C PRO A 321 55.39 -40.68 -11.08
N VAL A 322 55.11 -41.89 -10.61
CA VAL A 322 55.45 -42.37 -9.27
C VAL A 322 56.98 -42.48 -9.12
N PRO A 323 57.59 -41.86 -8.10
CA PRO A 323 59.01 -42.05 -7.81
C PRO A 323 59.32 -43.50 -7.41
N ALA A 324 60.42 -44.04 -7.93
CA ALA A 324 60.90 -45.38 -7.58
C ALA A 324 61.35 -45.46 -6.10
N PRO A 325 61.12 -46.58 -5.40
CA PRO A 325 61.50 -46.74 -4.00
C PRO A 325 63.03 -46.76 -3.82
N VAL A 326 63.50 -45.97 -2.85
CA VAL A 326 64.90 -45.93 -2.41
C VAL A 326 65.18 -47.13 -1.49
N PRO A 327 66.25 -47.92 -1.71
CA PRO A 327 66.63 -49.00 -0.80
C PRO A 327 67.12 -48.49 0.56
N ALA A 328 66.79 -49.22 1.63
CA ALA A 328 67.20 -48.90 3.00
C ALA A 328 68.71 -49.12 3.22
N PRO A 329 69.35 -48.38 4.14
CA PRO A 329 70.78 -48.52 4.42
C PRO A 329 71.08 -49.82 5.17
N VAL A 330 72.20 -50.47 4.83
CA VAL A 330 72.93 -51.46 5.65
C VAL A 330 74.38 -51.03 5.75
#